data_AF-A0A6N7ZBW6-F1
#
_entry.id   AF-A0A6N7ZBW6-F1
#
_cell.length_a   1.000
_cell.length_b   1.000
_cell.length_c   1.000
_cell.angle_alpha   90.00
_cell.angle_beta   90.00
_cell.angle_gamma   90.00
#
_symmetry.space_group_name_H-M   'P 1'
#
loop_
_entity.id
_entity.type
_entity.pdbx_description
1 polymer ?
#
loop_
_entity_poly.entity_id
_entity_poly.type
_entity_poly.pdbx_seq_one_letter_code
_entity_poly.pdbx_strand_id
1 'polypeptide(L)'
;WWNVKHPAKYASLLANGESPEAGREVLTGEDRHLERIMLELRLAEGLPLDALDDAGLRESSVAADEGLLDPGSLRDGRAVLTDRGRLLADAVVRRLAA
;
A
#
# COMPACT_ATOMS: atom_id res chain seq x y z
N TRP A 1 15.24 2.96 -6.02
CA TRP A 1 16.09 3.32 -7.17
C TRP A 1 15.75 2.39 -8.31
N TRP A 2 16.01 2.79 -9.54
CA TRP A 2 15.81 1.95 -10.73
C TRP A 2 16.95 2.16 -11.72
N ASN A 3 17.20 1.14 -12.51
CA ASN A 3 18.26 1.16 -13.51
C ASN A 3 17.83 1.85 -14.81
N VAL A 4 18.82 2.16 -15.65
CA VAL A 4 18.57 2.47 -17.06
C VAL A 4 17.74 1.36 -17.72
N LYS A 5 16.72 1.74 -18.49
CA LYS A 5 15.75 0.80 -19.07
C LYS A 5 16.33 -0.14 -20.13
N HIS A 6 17.32 0.32 -20.90
CA HIS A 6 17.86 -0.43 -22.03
C HIS A 6 18.94 -1.43 -21.57
N PRO A 7 18.75 -2.76 -21.79
CA PRO A 7 19.70 -3.78 -21.34
C PRO A 7 21.12 -3.59 -21.87
N ALA A 8 21.28 -3.13 -23.12
CA ALA A 8 22.60 -2.85 -23.70
C ALA A 8 23.34 -1.72 -22.97
N LYS A 9 22.63 -0.65 -22.59
CA LYS A 9 23.20 0.45 -21.81
C LYS A 9 23.54 0.00 -20.39
N TYR A 10 22.65 -0.78 -19.76
CA TYR A 10 22.90 -1.38 -18.46
C TYR A 10 24.19 -2.21 -18.44
N ALA A 11 24.33 -3.15 -19.40
CA ALA A 11 25.52 -4.00 -19.52
C ALA A 11 26.80 -3.19 -19.77
N SER A 12 26.73 -2.15 -20.59
CA SER A 12 27.88 -1.28 -20.85
C SER A 12 28.33 -0.51 -19.60
N LEU A 13 27.40 0.04 -18.81
CA LEU A 13 27.74 0.77 -17.58
C LEU A 13 28.42 -0.18 -16.59
N LEU A 14 27.88 -1.38 -16.40
CA LEU A 14 28.50 -2.39 -15.54
C LEU A 14 29.89 -2.80 -16.02
N ALA A 15 30.07 -3.03 -17.32
CA ALA A 15 31.37 -3.37 -17.90
C ALA A 15 32.42 -2.28 -17.70
N ASN A 16 31.98 -1.02 -17.59
CA ASN A 16 32.83 0.14 -17.32
C ASN A 16 32.99 0.45 -15.81
N GLY A 17 32.39 -0.34 -14.91
CA GLY A 17 32.41 -0.09 -13.47
C GLY A 17 31.56 1.12 -13.03
N GLU A 18 30.64 1.58 -13.87
CA GLU A 18 29.75 2.70 -13.61
C GLU A 18 28.42 2.22 -13.01
N SER A 19 27.78 3.07 -12.20
CA SER A 19 26.46 2.75 -11.65
C SER A 19 25.40 2.75 -12.77
N PRO A 20 24.58 1.70 -12.88
CA PRO A 20 23.46 1.67 -13.81
C PRO A 20 22.22 2.43 -13.32
N GLU A 21 22.27 3.02 -12.12
CA GLU A 21 21.16 3.77 -11.55
C GLU A 21 20.76 4.94 -12.47
N ALA A 22 19.50 4.94 -12.91
CA ALA A 22 18.92 6.03 -13.70
C ALA A 22 18.14 7.03 -12.83
N GLY A 23 17.77 6.63 -11.62
CA GLY A 23 17.07 7.48 -10.69
C GLY A 23 16.63 6.74 -9.44
N ARG A 24 16.12 7.51 -8.49
CA ARG A 24 15.53 6.99 -7.27
C ARG A 24 14.43 7.90 -6.78
N GLU A 25 13.59 7.32 -5.95
CA GLU A 25 12.57 8.02 -5.21
C GLU A 25 12.97 8.08 -3.73
N VAL A 26 12.66 9.20 -3.09
CA VAL A 26 12.78 9.39 -1.64
C VAL A 26 11.39 9.68 -1.13
N LEU A 27 10.77 8.67 -0.52
CA LEU A 27 9.42 8.77 0.00
C LEU A 27 9.37 9.73 1.20
N THR A 28 8.37 10.61 1.18
CA THR A 28 8.01 11.44 2.33
C THR A 28 7.34 10.59 3.43
N GLY A 29 7.07 11.20 4.59
CA GLY A 29 6.30 10.53 5.65
C GLY A 29 4.90 10.15 5.17
N GLU A 30 4.26 11.03 4.39
CA GLU A 30 2.93 10.82 3.82
C GLU A 30 2.93 9.70 2.77
N ASP A 31 3.92 9.67 1.88
CA ASP A 31 4.06 8.61 0.89
C ASP A 31 4.21 7.23 1.56
N ARG A 32 5.02 7.15 2.61
CA ARG A 32 5.23 5.89 3.37
C ARG A 32 3.97 5.45 4.11
N HIS A 33 3.18 6.40 4.62
CA HIS A 33 1.92 6.11 5.29
C HIS A 33 0.89 5.56 4.29
N LEU A 34 0.73 6.23 3.14
CA LEU A 34 -0.13 5.77 2.06
C LEU A 34 0.30 4.38 1.55
N GLU A 35 1.61 4.17 1.35
CA GLU A 35 2.15 2.88 0.90
C GLU A 35 1.88 1.77 1.93
N ARG A 36 2.02 2.06 3.23
CA ARG A 36 1.68 1.11 4.31
C ARG A 36 0.22 0.68 4.21
N ILE A 37 -0.72 1.62 4.07
CA ILE A 37 -2.15 1.32 3.90
C ILE A 37 -2.37 0.49 2.63
N MET A 38 -1.81 0.92 1.50
CA MET A 38 -1.96 0.27 0.19
C MET A 38 -1.52 -1.19 0.19
N LEU A 39 -0.36 -1.47 0.78
CA LEU A 39 0.27 -2.78 0.76
C LEU A 39 -0.29 -3.70 1.83
N GLU A 40 -0.35 -3.26 3.09
CA GLU A 40 -0.76 -4.14 4.21
C GLU A 40 -2.24 -4.53 4.11
N LEU A 41 -3.12 -3.64 3.63
CA LEU A 41 -4.54 -3.96 3.47
C LEU A 41 -4.78 -5.15 2.51
N ARG A 42 -3.83 -5.42 1.60
CA ARG A 42 -3.91 -6.53 0.63
C ARG A 42 -3.40 -7.85 1.18
N LEU A 43 -2.71 -7.84 2.31
CA LEU A 43 -2.26 -9.05 2.97
C LEU A 43 -3.47 -9.86 3.49
N ALA A 44 -3.26 -11.14 3.76
CA ALA A 44 -4.30 -11.98 4.34
C ALA A 44 -4.65 -11.51 5.75
N GLU A 45 -3.63 -11.03 6.48
CA GLU A 45 -3.70 -10.48 7.82
C GLU A 45 -4.31 -9.07 7.86
N GLY A 46 -4.37 -8.37 6.73
CA GLY A 46 -4.89 -6.99 6.63
C GLY A 46 -4.03 -5.92 7.31
N LEU A 47 -4.59 -4.72 7.46
CA LEU A 47 -3.93 -3.52 7.98
C LEU A 47 -4.22 -3.34 9.49
N PRO A 48 -3.22 -3.15 10.37
CA PRO A 48 -3.45 -2.75 11.76
C PRO A 48 -4.15 -1.38 11.82
N LEU A 49 -5.13 -1.21 12.71
CA LEU A 49 -5.87 0.05 12.83
C LEU A 49 -5.01 1.21 13.36
N ASP A 50 -3.85 0.94 13.97
CA ASP A 50 -2.87 1.97 14.36
C ASP A 50 -2.24 2.71 13.18
N ALA A 51 -2.41 2.16 11.98
CA ALA A 51 -1.96 2.77 10.73
C ALA A 51 -2.99 3.76 10.16
N LEU A 52 -4.16 3.92 10.79
CA LEU A 52 -5.21 4.84 10.35
C LEU A 52 -5.30 6.02 11.31
N ASP A 53 -5.60 7.19 10.76
CA ASP A 53 -6.00 8.33 11.56
C ASP A 53 -7.50 8.25 11.91
N ASP A 54 -8.02 9.26 12.60
CA ASP A 54 -9.43 9.28 13.01
C ASP A 54 -10.41 9.22 11.82
N ALA A 55 -10.04 9.74 10.66
CA ALA A 55 -10.87 9.70 9.45
C ALA A 55 -10.87 8.29 8.85
N GLY A 56 -9.69 7.69 8.69
CA GLY A 56 -9.53 6.31 8.25
C GLY A 56 -10.24 5.32 9.19
N LEU A 57 -10.21 5.54 10.50
CA LEU A 57 -10.93 4.71 11.47
C LEU A 57 -12.44 4.77 11.27
N ARG A 58 -13.01 5.96 11.03
CA ARG A 58 -14.44 6.10 10.70
C ARG A 58 -14.77 5.39 9.39
N GLU A 59 -13.98 5.61 8.35
CA GLU A 59 -14.19 4.96 7.05
C GLU A 59 -14.03 3.43 7.12
N SER A 60 -13.18 2.92 8.01
CA SER A 60 -13.04 1.47 8.21
C SER A 60 -14.32 0.85 8.77
N SER A 61 -15.04 1.57 9.64
CA SER A 61 -16.34 1.13 10.16
C SER A 61 -17.40 1.12 9.05
N VAL A 62 -17.47 2.19 8.25
CA VAL A 62 -18.40 2.28 7.12
C VAL A 62 -18.13 1.18 6.08
N ALA A 63 -16.85 0.93 5.75
CA ALA A 63 -16.47 -0.12 4.81
C ALA A 63 -16.80 -1.52 5.34
N ALA A 64 -16.75 -1.75 6.66
CA ALA A 64 -17.21 -3.00 7.26
C ALA A 64 -18.74 -3.16 7.16
N ASP A 65 -19.51 -2.11 7.41
CA ASP A 65 -20.97 -2.10 7.25
C ASP A 65 -21.40 -2.37 5.80
N GLU A 66 -20.61 -1.92 4.82
CA GLU A 66 -20.80 -2.21 3.39
C GLU A 66 -20.39 -3.65 2.98
N GLY A 67 -19.77 -4.40 3.90
CA GLY A 67 -19.24 -5.75 3.67
C GLY A 67 -17.93 -5.79 2.88
N LEU A 68 -17.17 -4.70 2.87
CA LEU A 68 -15.85 -4.60 2.22
C LEU A 68 -14.71 -5.00 3.17
N LEU A 69 -14.89 -4.77 4.46
CA LEU A 69 -13.99 -5.24 5.52
C LEU A 69 -14.67 -6.28 6.40
N ASP A 70 -13.91 -7.24 6.90
CA ASP A 70 -14.37 -8.23 7.85
C ASP A 70 -14.64 -7.58 9.23
N PRO A 71 -15.89 -7.57 9.72
CA PRO A 71 -16.22 -6.92 10.99
C PRO A 71 -15.60 -7.60 12.21
N GLY A 72 -15.28 -8.91 12.13
CA GLY A 72 -14.61 -9.64 13.20
C GLY A 72 -13.19 -9.13 13.42
N SER A 73 -12.40 -9.15 12.36
CA SER A 73 -11.03 -8.64 12.33
C SER A 73 -10.97 -7.17 12.73
N LEU A 74 -11.96 -6.36 12.34
CA LEU A 74 -12.00 -4.94 12.70
C LEU A 74 -12.10 -4.74 14.22
N ARG A 75 -12.92 -5.54 14.91
CA ARG A 75 -13.00 -5.54 16.39
C ARG A 75 -11.71 -6.02 17.04
N ASP A 76 -10.97 -6.89 16.37
CA ASP A 76 -9.66 -7.38 16.79
C ASP A 76 -8.51 -6.42 16.43
N GLY A 77 -8.83 -5.22 15.92
CA GLY A 77 -7.87 -4.16 15.65
C GLY A 77 -7.24 -4.21 14.27
N ARG A 78 -7.84 -4.90 13.30
CA ARG A 78 -7.33 -5.00 11.91
C ARG A 78 -8.40 -4.80 10.85
N ALA A 79 -8.11 -3.98 9.85
CA ALA A 79 -8.89 -3.88 8.63
C ALA A 79 -8.47 -5.01 7.66
N VAL A 80 -9.30 -6.06 7.55
CA VAL A 80 -9.08 -7.19 6.64
C VAL A 80 -10.14 -7.14 5.53
N LEU A 81 -9.72 -7.16 4.27
CA LEU A 81 -10.64 -7.18 3.13
C LEU A 81 -11.41 -8.51 3.06
N THR A 82 -12.72 -8.43 2.88
CA THR A 82 -13.55 -9.56 2.43
C THR A 82 -13.26 -9.89 0.96
N ASP A 83 -13.78 -11.00 0.44
CA ASP A 83 -13.68 -11.32 -0.99
C ASP A 83 -14.24 -10.21 -1.89
N ARG A 84 -15.36 -9.59 -1.48
CA ARG A 84 -15.94 -8.43 -2.18
C ARG A 84 -15.04 -7.20 -2.04
N GLY A 85 -14.49 -6.96 -0.84
CA GLY A 85 -13.55 -5.88 -0.59
C GLY A 85 -12.30 -5.96 -1.47
N ARG A 86 -11.78 -7.16 -1.73
CA ARG A 86 -10.62 -7.38 -2.61
C ARG A 86 -10.84 -6.90 -4.03
N LEU A 87 -12.07 -6.97 -4.54
CA LEU A 87 -12.44 -6.44 -5.86
C LEU A 87 -12.42 -4.90 -5.91
N LEU A 88 -12.53 -4.25 -4.76
CA LEU A 88 -12.61 -2.78 -4.61
C LEU A 88 -11.44 -2.22 -3.80
N ALA A 89 -10.33 -2.96 -3.67
CA ALA A 89 -9.23 -2.62 -2.76
C ALA A 89 -8.69 -1.20 -2.97
N ASP A 90 -8.54 -0.73 -4.21
CA ASP A 90 -8.08 0.64 -4.47
C ASP A 90 -9.06 1.72 -3.98
N ALA A 91 -10.37 1.45 -4.05
CA ALA A 91 -11.38 2.37 -3.55
C ALA A 91 -11.41 2.38 -2.02
N VAL A 92 -11.23 1.22 -1.39
CA VAL A 92 -11.13 1.12 0.08
C VAL A 92 -9.88 1.85 0.57
N VAL A 93 -8.70 1.62 -0.05
CA VAL A 93 -7.47 2.36 0.28
C VAL A 93 -7.69 3.87 0.23
N ARG A 94 -8.29 4.38 -0.86
CA ARG A 94 -8.52 5.82 -1.01
C ARG A 94 -9.41 6.41 0.08
N ARG A 95 -10.34 5.64 0.62
CA ARG A 95 -11.19 6.06 1.76
C ARG A 95 -10.42 6.03 3.07
N LEU A 96 -9.61 5.00 3.29
CA LEU A 96 -8.87 4.82 4.55
C LEU A 96 -7.67 5.77 4.69
N ALA A 97 -7.11 6.24 3.58
CA ALA A 97 -5.94 7.13 3.54
C ALA A 97 -6.30 8.63 3.41
N ALA A 98 -7.59 8.98 3.49
CA ALA A 98 -8.11 10.34 3.31
C ALA A 98 -8.44 10.98 4.67
#